data_AF-A0A1I4T885-F1
#
_entry.id   AF-A0A1I4T885-F1
#
_cell.length_a   1.000
_cell.length_b   1.000
_cell.length_c   1.000
_cell.angle_alpha   90.00
_cell.angle_beta   90.00
_cell.angle_gamma   90.00
#
_symmetry.space_group_name_H-M   'P 1'
#
loop_
_entity.id
_entity.type
_entity.pdbx_description
1 polymer ?
#
loop_
_entity_poly.entity_id
_entity_poly.type
_entity_poly.pdbx_seq_one_letter_code
_entity_poly.pdbx_strand_id
1 'polypeptide(L)'
;MSNLLIALLGALMLLSQSRWLWQQRQNREPQARGSLSAGLVALLLVSLALLCAPALHWFGTQAFTEAGQLLGLAASYMALPLLGLAAAQLASDFHWPPQRWSQLILGIMVFFELSRWLDLQQAWLWLVNGIGYAGLLLALLRPRSQDARLRIPAAIALICLPAPLLLGYGNPLLALQQPDMRLLGLLPGLIGAAAMVGLLAEQAHNSDPSVEPPEERDA
;
A
#
# COMPACT_ATOMS: atom_id res chain seq x y z
N MET A 1 -4.20 -2.37 -26.51
CA MET A 1 -3.44 -1.10 -26.31
C MET A 1 -3.90 -0.33 -25.07
N SER A 2 -5.21 -0.16 -24.81
CA SER A 2 -5.71 0.56 -23.62
C SER A 2 -5.16 0.01 -22.28
N ASN A 3 -5.22 -1.30 -22.05
CA ASN A 3 -4.77 -1.90 -20.77
C ASN A 3 -3.25 -1.74 -20.52
N LEU A 4 -2.44 -1.71 -21.59
CA LEU A 4 -0.99 -1.49 -21.47
C LEU A 4 -0.68 -0.05 -21.03
N LEU A 5 -1.40 0.93 -21.57
CA LEU A 5 -1.26 2.32 -21.15
C LEU A 5 -1.70 2.51 -19.69
N ILE A 6 -2.80 1.87 -19.29
CA ILE A 6 -3.29 1.90 -17.90
C ILE A 6 -2.24 1.31 -16.95
N ALA A 7 -1.69 0.13 -17.29
CA ALA A 7 -0.67 -0.52 -16.47
C ALA A 7 0.61 0.33 -16.36
N LEU A 8 1.07 0.94 -17.48
CA LEU A 8 2.26 1.77 -17.50
C LEU A 8 2.07 3.08 -16.72
N LEU A 9 0.96 3.79 -16.93
CA LEU A 9 0.63 5.00 -16.17
C LEU A 9 0.46 4.71 -14.68
N GLY A 10 -0.24 3.62 -14.34
CA GLY A 10 -0.41 3.16 -12.97
C GLY A 10 0.93 2.84 -12.30
N ALA A 11 1.81 2.12 -12.98
CA ALA A 11 3.15 1.84 -12.49
C ALA A 11 3.97 3.11 -12.24
N LEU A 12 3.94 4.07 -13.18
CA LEU A 12 4.65 5.34 -13.04
C LEU A 12 4.14 6.17 -11.86
N MET A 13 2.82 6.23 -11.65
CA MET A 13 2.22 6.92 -10.50
C MET A 13 2.59 6.25 -9.17
N LEU A 14 2.61 4.92 -9.11
CA LEU A 14 3.01 4.21 -7.90
C LEU A 14 4.52 4.33 -7.63
N LEU A 15 5.34 4.39 -8.68
CA LEU A 15 6.77 4.66 -8.56
C LEU A 15 7.06 6.08 -8.08
N SER A 16 6.32 7.08 -8.56
CA SER A 16 6.47 8.46 -8.07
C SER A 16 6.07 8.56 -6.59
N GLN A 17 5.00 7.89 -6.17
CA GLN A 17 4.61 7.80 -4.77
C GLN A 17 5.63 7.03 -3.92
N SER A 18 6.20 5.96 -4.46
CA SER A 18 7.28 5.22 -3.79
C SER A 18 8.51 6.11 -3.60
N ARG A 19 8.88 6.90 -4.61
CA ARG A 19 10.00 7.84 -4.51
C ARG A 19 9.73 8.91 -3.45
N TRP A 20 8.52 9.44 -3.39
CA TRP A 20 8.12 10.42 -2.38
C TRP A 20 8.17 9.83 -0.96
N LEU A 21 7.62 8.62 -0.73
CA LEU A 21 7.72 7.93 0.57
C LEU A 21 9.17 7.61 0.94
N TRP A 22 10.01 7.28 -0.03
CA TRP A 22 11.44 7.05 0.20
C TRP A 22 12.15 8.31 0.69
N GLN A 23 11.86 9.46 0.08
CA GLN A 23 12.39 10.75 0.54
C GLN A 23 11.94 11.06 1.97
N GLN A 24 10.66 10.80 2.29
CA GLN A 24 10.17 10.97 3.65
C GLN A 24 10.88 10.04 4.64
N ARG A 25 11.22 8.81 4.27
CA ARG A 25 11.88 7.84 5.16
C ARG A 25 13.23 8.31 5.69
N GLN A 26 14.02 9.07 4.90
CA GLN A 26 15.40 9.40 5.24
C GLN A 26 15.52 10.25 6.51
N ASN A 27 14.61 11.21 6.69
CA ASN A 27 14.68 12.22 7.75
C ASN A 27 13.79 11.92 8.96
N ARG A 28 13.26 10.70 9.09
CA ARG A 28 12.26 10.37 10.14
C ARG A 28 12.80 9.37 11.15
N GLU A 29 12.13 9.30 12.28
CA GLU A 29 12.45 8.38 13.37
C GLU A 29 12.46 6.90 12.95
N PRO A 30 13.27 6.05 13.64
CA PRO A 30 13.39 4.63 13.33
C PRO A 30 12.06 3.87 13.31
N GLN A 31 11.05 4.35 14.04
CA GLN A 31 9.74 3.72 14.14
C GLN A 31 8.87 4.01 12.92
N ALA A 32 8.77 5.27 12.51
CA ALA A 32 8.09 5.68 11.28
C ALA A 32 8.77 5.08 10.04
N ARG A 33 10.10 4.89 10.08
CA ARG A 33 10.85 4.20 9.01
C ARG A 33 10.35 2.77 8.77
N GLY A 34 9.90 2.06 9.79
CA GLY A 34 9.33 0.72 9.68
C GLY A 34 8.05 0.73 8.83
N SER A 35 7.06 1.52 9.23
CA SER A 35 5.78 1.67 8.51
C SER A 35 5.97 2.19 7.09
N LEU A 36 6.86 3.18 6.90
CA LEU A 36 7.19 3.70 5.58
C LEU A 36 7.86 2.62 4.71
N SER A 37 8.75 1.80 5.28
CA SER A 37 9.37 0.69 4.53
C SER A 37 8.36 -0.38 4.12
N ALA A 38 7.39 -0.71 4.99
CA ALA A 38 6.31 -1.62 4.66
C ALA A 38 5.41 -1.08 3.54
N GLY A 39 5.05 0.20 3.60
CA GLY A 39 4.32 0.88 2.54
C GLY A 39 5.10 0.92 1.21
N LEU A 40 6.42 1.15 1.26
CA LEU A 40 7.28 1.09 0.08
C LEU A 40 7.32 -0.29 -0.55
N VAL A 41 7.43 -1.36 0.25
CA VAL A 41 7.40 -2.74 -0.25
C VAL A 41 6.06 -3.02 -0.94
N ALA A 42 4.95 -2.62 -0.33
CA ALA A 42 3.63 -2.75 -0.92
C ALA A 42 3.53 -2.07 -2.30
N LEU A 43 3.96 -0.81 -2.41
CA LEU A 43 3.89 -0.07 -3.68
C LEU A 43 4.85 -0.59 -4.72
N LEU A 44 6.06 -1.00 -4.32
CA LEU A 44 7.04 -1.57 -5.23
C LEU A 44 6.54 -2.88 -5.82
N LEU A 45 5.96 -3.77 -5.02
CA LEU A 45 5.35 -5.02 -5.51
C LEU A 45 4.27 -4.75 -6.56
N VAL A 46 3.34 -3.83 -6.27
CA VAL A 46 2.28 -3.46 -7.21
C VAL A 46 2.86 -2.84 -8.48
N SER A 47 3.79 -1.89 -8.34
CA SER A 47 4.38 -1.20 -9.49
C SER A 47 5.16 -2.15 -10.39
N LEU A 48 5.94 -3.08 -9.83
CA LEU A 48 6.67 -4.09 -10.58
C LEU A 48 5.72 -5.06 -11.29
N ALA A 49 4.66 -5.53 -10.62
CA ALA A 49 3.64 -6.37 -11.24
C ALA A 49 3.02 -5.68 -12.48
N LEU A 50 2.72 -4.39 -12.38
CA LEU A 50 2.17 -3.61 -13.49
C LEU A 50 3.18 -3.34 -14.61
N LEU A 51 4.47 -3.21 -14.31
CA LEU A 51 5.54 -3.05 -15.31
C LEU A 51 5.81 -4.33 -16.12
N CYS A 52 5.50 -5.51 -15.59
CA CYS A 52 5.66 -6.76 -16.32
C CYS A 52 4.79 -6.83 -17.59
N ALA A 53 3.61 -6.20 -17.60
CA ALA A 53 2.71 -6.20 -18.76
C ALA A 53 3.28 -5.44 -19.99
N PRO A 54 3.71 -4.17 -19.88
CA PRO A 54 4.40 -3.48 -20.98
C PRO A 54 5.75 -4.11 -21.31
N ALA A 55 6.49 -4.63 -20.32
CA ALA A 55 7.74 -5.34 -20.57
C ALA A 55 7.53 -6.60 -21.43
N LEU A 56 6.50 -7.41 -21.12
CA LEU A 56 6.12 -8.56 -21.94
C LEU A 56 5.77 -8.14 -23.36
N HIS A 57 5.04 -7.03 -23.53
CA HIS A 57 4.68 -6.54 -24.86
C HIS A 57 5.89 -6.11 -25.70
N TRP A 58 6.90 -5.49 -25.09
CA TRP A 58 8.08 -5.00 -25.81
C TRP A 58 9.17 -6.06 -26.01
N PHE A 59 9.39 -6.93 -25.03
CA PHE A 59 10.50 -7.89 -25.03
C PHE A 59 10.05 -9.31 -25.40
N GLY A 60 8.76 -9.63 -25.31
CA GLY A 60 8.19 -10.91 -25.78
C GLY A 60 8.61 -12.16 -24.99
N THR A 61 9.22 -12.03 -23.81
CA THR A 61 9.73 -13.18 -23.05
C THR A 61 8.72 -13.71 -22.02
N GLN A 62 8.56 -15.04 -21.98
CA GLN A 62 7.68 -15.73 -21.02
C GLN A 62 8.05 -15.46 -19.55
N ALA A 63 9.33 -15.15 -19.28
CA ALA A 63 9.80 -14.77 -17.96
C ALA A 63 9.03 -13.57 -17.37
N PHE A 64 8.61 -12.60 -18.20
CA PHE A 64 7.80 -11.47 -17.70
C PHE A 64 6.37 -11.87 -17.37
N THR A 65 5.83 -12.91 -18.01
CA THR A 65 4.51 -13.45 -17.66
C THR A 65 4.55 -14.10 -16.29
N GLU A 66 5.52 -14.97 -16.04
CA GLU A 66 5.68 -15.66 -14.75
C GLU A 66 6.00 -14.66 -13.63
N ALA A 67 6.94 -13.74 -13.88
CA ALA A 67 7.27 -12.69 -12.93
C ALA A 67 6.07 -11.79 -12.61
N GLY A 68 5.29 -11.39 -13.62
CA GLY A 68 4.09 -10.58 -13.44
C GLY A 68 3.01 -11.28 -12.61
N GLN A 69 2.81 -12.59 -12.84
CA GLN A 69 1.88 -13.39 -12.05
C GLN A 69 2.33 -13.52 -10.60
N LEU A 70 3.60 -13.84 -10.34
CA LEU A 70 4.15 -13.97 -9.00
C LEU A 70 4.09 -12.64 -8.24
N LEU A 71 4.49 -11.55 -8.87
CA LEU A 71 4.46 -10.21 -8.28
C LEU A 71 3.02 -9.72 -8.05
N GLY A 72 2.12 -9.96 -9.00
CA GLY A 72 0.70 -9.63 -8.88
C GLY A 72 0.02 -10.42 -7.75
N LEU A 73 0.37 -11.70 -7.61
CA LEU A 73 -0.08 -12.54 -6.50
C LEU A 73 0.43 -11.99 -5.17
N ALA A 74 1.75 -11.78 -5.03
CA ALA A 74 2.33 -11.22 -3.82
C ALA A 74 1.71 -9.87 -3.45
N ALA A 75 1.54 -8.97 -4.43
CA ALA A 75 0.90 -7.69 -4.24
C ALA A 75 -0.55 -7.82 -3.76
N SER A 76 -1.32 -8.77 -4.30
CA SER A 76 -2.72 -8.98 -3.92
C SER A 76 -2.91 -9.43 -2.46
N TYR A 77 -1.94 -10.15 -1.89
CA TYR A 77 -1.96 -10.57 -0.49
C TYR A 77 -1.23 -9.63 0.46
N MET A 78 -0.25 -8.85 -0.01
CA MET A 78 0.60 -8.04 0.88
C MET A 78 0.35 -6.54 0.82
N ALA A 79 -0.07 -5.99 -0.32
CA ALA A 79 -0.07 -4.55 -0.49
C ALA A 79 -1.04 -3.84 0.46
N LEU A 80 -2.29 -4.31 0.51
CA LEU A 80 -3.32 -3.71 1.33
C LEU A 80 -3.14 -3.90 2.85
N PRO A 81 -2.81 -5.10 3.40
CA PRO A 81 -2.55 -5.23 4.83
C PRO A 81 -1.34 -4.41 5.27
N LEU A 82 -0.27 -4.32 4.47
CA LEU A 82 0.90 -3.53 4.82
C LEU A 82 0.58 -2.05 4.84
N LEU A 83 -0.14 -1.53 3.84
CA LEU A 83 -0.56 -0.12 3.82
C LEU A 83 -1.54 0.21 4.96
N GLY A 84 -2.52 -0.66 5.20
CA GLY A 84 -3.51 -0.48 6.26
C GLY A 84 -2.92 -0.54 7.66
N LEU A 85 -2.05 -1.51 7.93
CA LEU A 85 -1.36 -1.61 9.22
C LEU A 85 -0.33 -0.49 9.40
N ALA A 86 0.35 -0.05 8.32
CA ALA A 86 1.27 1.08 8.38
C ALA A 86 0.53 2.36 8.74
N ALA A 87 -0.63 2.61 8.12
CA ALA A 87 -1.49 3.73 8.45
C ALA A 87 -2.01 3.63 9.89
N ALA A 88 -2.50 2.47 10.31
CA ALA A 88 -3.01 2.26 11.66
C ALA A 88 -1.92 2.49 12.73
N GLN A 89 -0.71 1.99 12.48
CA GLN A 89 0.41 2.18 13.38
C GLN A 89 0.77 3.67 13.47
N LEU A 90 0.91 4.38 12.34
CA LEU A 90 1.29 5.81 12.32
C LEU A 90 0.21 6.72 12.92
N ALA A 91 -1.07 6.35 12.77
CA ALA A 91 -2.17 7.06 13.41
C ALA A 91 -2.29 6.75 14.91
N SER A 92 -1.59 5.73 15.39
CA SER A 92 -1.58 5.31 16.79
C SER A 92 -0.30 5.72 17.51
N ASP A 93 -0.39 5.87 18.83
CA ASP A 93 0.79 6.05 19.70
C ASP A 93 1.53 4.72 19.95
N PHE A 94 1.26 3.69 19.14
CA PHE A 94 1.81 2.37 19.32
C PHE A 94 3.06 2.18 18.46
N HIS A 95 4.16 1.85 19.12
CA HIS A 95 5.46 1.76 18.50
C HIS A 95 5.83 0.30 18.26
N TRP A 96 5.98 -0.09 17.00
CA TRP A 96 6.52 -1.40 16.62
C TRP A 96 8.03 -1.31 16.41
N PRO A 97 8.81 -2.25 16.97
CA PRO A 97 10.19 -2.38 16.56
C PRO A 97 10.25 -2.78 15.07
N PRO A 98 11.27 -2.35 14.31
CA PRO A 98 11.39 -2.65 12.88
C PRO A 98 11.30 -4.15 12.55
N GLN A 99 11.74 -5.01 13.47
CA GLN A 99 11.71 -6.47 13.35
C GLN A 99 10.29 -7.04 13.23
N ARG A 100 9.25 -6.38 13.78
CA ARG A 100 7.87 -6.87 13.65
C ARG A 100 7.38 -6.80 12.21
N TRP A 101 7.86 -5.86 11.41
CA TRP A 101 7.46 -5.73 10.02
C TRP A 101 7.95 -6.90 9.17
N SER A 102 9.19 -7.37 9.38
CA SER A 102 9.69 -8.57 8.69
C SER A 102 8.97 -9.84 9.17
N GLN A 103 8.70 -9.95 10.47
CA GLN A 103 7.91 -11.06 11.03
C GLN A 103 6.49 -11.09 10.47
N LEU A 104 5.85 -9.92 10.29
CA LEU A 104 4.53 -9.81 9.69
C LEU A 104 4.55 -10.28 8.22
N ILE A 105 5.52 -9.82 7.43
CA ILE A 105 5.66 -10.24 6.02
C ILE A 105 5.88 -11.76 5.95
N LEU A 106 6.79 -12.31 6.77
CA LEU A 106 7.03 -13.74 6.84
C LEU A 106 5.79 -14.51 7.29
N GLY A 107 5.05 -14.00 8.28
CA GLY A 107 3.80 -14.59 8.74
C GLY A 107 2.76 -14.64 7.62
N ILE A 108 2.58 -13.54 6.87
CA ILE A 108 1.67 -13.50 5.72
C ILE A 108 2.09 -14.55 4.67
N MET A 109 3.39 -14.71 4.41
CA MET A 109 3.90 -15.72 3.47
C MET A 109 3.65 -17.15 3.95
N VAL A 110 3.91 -17.44 5.23
CA VAL A 110 3.70 -18.77 5.81
C VAL A 110 2.21 -19.13 5.83
N PHE A 111 1.34 -18.20 6.21
CA PHE A 111 -0.10 -18.44 6.20
C PHE A 111 -0.68 -18.50 4.79
N PHE A 112 -0.11 -17.75 3.84
CA PHE A 112 -0.43 -17.92 2.43
C PHE A 112 -0.12 -19.35 1.98
N GLU A 113 1.08 -19.85 2.26
CA GLU A 113 1.47 -21.21 1.91
C GLU A 113 0.56 -22.24 2.59
N LEU A 114 0.29 -22.09 3.89
CA LEU A 114 -0.66 -22.95 4.61
C LEU A 114 -2.07 -22.91 4.00
N SER A 115 -2.56 -21.72 3.63
CA SER A 115 -3.87 -21.57 2.97
C SER A 115 -3.91 -22.25 1.62
N ARG A 116 -2.76 -22.33 0.92
CA ARG A 116 -2.63 -23.07 -0.33
C ARG A 116 -2.70 -24.58 -0.10
N TRP A 117 -2.06 -25.10 0.94
CA TRP A 117 -2.16 -26.53 1.31
C TRP A 117 -3.57 -26.96 1.72
N LEU A 118 -4.37 -26.04 2.27
CA LEU A 118 -5.73 -26.30 2.75
C LEU A 118 -6.83 -25.92 1.74
N ASP A 119 -6.47 -25.47 0.53
CA ASP A 119 -7.41 -24.92 -0.47
C ASP A 119 -8.31 -23.77 0.04
N LEU A 120 -7.81 -22.99 1.01
CA LEU A 120 -8.49 -21.84 1.64
C LEU A 120 -7.96 -20.48 1.14
N GLN A 121 -7.30 -20.45 -0.01
CA GLN A 121 -6.64 -19.24 -0.54
C GLN A 121 -7.59 -18.05 -0.67
N GLN A 122 -8.81 -18.27 -1.16
CA GLN A 122 -9.79 -17.20 -1.34
C GLN A 122 -10.23 -16.62 0.02
N ALA A 123 -10.46 -17.47 1.02
CA ALA A 123 -10.82 -17.03 2.37
C ALA A 123 -9.67 -16.25 3.01
N TRP A 124 -8.43 -16.71 2.82
CA TRP A 124 -7.24 -16.01 3.27
C TRP A 124 -7.09 -14.63 2.63
N LEU A 125 -7.29 -14.53 1.31
CA LEU A 125 -7.25 -13.26 0.58
C LEU A 125 -8.27 -12.26 1.14
N TRP A 126 -9.50 -12.72 1.43
CA TRP A 126 -10.53 -11.89 2.05
C TRP A 126 -10.15 -11.40 3.44
N LEU A 127 -9.63 -12.31 4.28
CA LEU A 127 -9.21 -12.00 5.64
C LEU A 127 -8.12 -10.93 5.63
N VAL A 128 -7.07 -11.13 4.83
CA VAL A 128 -5.91 -10.23 4.80
C VAL A 128 -6.26 -8.86 4.21
N ASN A 129 -7.09 -8.82 3.17
CA ASN A 129 -7.60 -7.55 2.65
C ASN A 129 -8.51 -6.85 3.66
N GLY A 130 -9.35 -7.61 4.37
CA GLY A 130 -10.19 -7.11 5.47
C GLY A 130 -9.37 -6.47 6.58
N ILE A 131 -8.24 -7.08 6.96
CA ILE A 131 -7.29 -6.49 7.92
C ILE A 131 -6.74 -5.16 7.39
N GLY A 132 -6.35 -5.09 6.12
CA GLY A 132 -5.88 -3.85 5.51
C GLY A 132 -6.94 -2.74 5.51
N TYR A 133 -8.18 -3.05 5.16
CA TYR A 133 -9.29 -2.09 5.25
C TYR A 133 -9.57 -1.64 6.69
N ALA A 134 -9.61 -2.58 7.63
CA ALA A 134 -9.77 -2.27 9.04
C ALA A 134 -8.65 -1.35 9.54
N GLY A 135 -7.41 -1.57 9.10
CA GLY A 135 -6.28 -0.72 9.41
C GLY A 135 -6.47 0.72 8.88
N LEU A 136 -6.89 0.88 7.63
CA LEU A 136 -7.18 2.20 7.05
C LEU A 136 -8.34 2.92 7.79
N LEU A 137 -9.41 2.19 8.13
CA LEU A 137 -10.54 2.72 8.89
C LEU A 137 -10.12 3.14 10.31
N LEU A 138 -9.38 2.29 11.02
CA LEU A 138 -8.86 2.60 12.35
C LEU A 138 -7.95 3.83 12.33
N ALA A 139 -7.12 3.95 11.29
CA ALA A 139 -6.27 5.10 11.11
C ALA A 139 -7.10 6.38 10.94
N LEU A 140 -8.20 6.35 10.19
CA LEU A 140 -9.10 7.50 10.02
C LEU A 140 -9.87 7.89 11.29
N LEU A 141 -10.25 6.92 12.12
CA LEU A 141 -11.02 7.17 13.34
C LEU A 141 -10.17 7.78 14.47
N ARG A 142 -8.83 7.76 14.34
CA ARG A 142 -7.92 8.34 15.33
C ARG A 142 -7.97 9.88 15.31
N PRO A 143 -7.89 10.56 16.48
CA PRO A 143 -7.92 12.02 16.55
C PRO A 143 -6.81 12.72 15.75
N ARG A 144 -5.63 12.08 15.65
CA ARG A 144 -4.49 12.57 14.87
C ARG A 144 -4.79 12.71 13.37
N SER A 145 -5.81 12.02 12.89
CA SER A 145 -6.24 11.96 11.50
C SER A 145 -7.32 12.99 11.14
N GLN A 146 -7.66 13.92 12.04
CA GLN A 146 -8.75 14.88 11.82
C GLN A 146 -8.39 16.02 10.85
N ASP A 147 -7.13 16.17 10.47
CA ASP A 147 -6.67 17.14 9.49
C ASP A 147 -7.37 16.97 8.14
N ALA A 148 -7.82 18.09 7.57
CA ALA A 148 -8.50 18.11 6.27
C ALA A 148 -7.64 17.50 5.14
N ARG A 149 -6.31 17.57 5.27
CA ARG A 149 -5.35 17.01 4.31
C ARG A 149 -5.41 15.47 4.26
N LEU A 150 -5.76 14.81 5.36
CA LEU A 150 -5.82 13.34 5.43
C LEU A 150 -7.18 12.80 4.93
N ARG A 151 -8.25 13.59 5.03
CA ARG A 151 -9.60 13.15 4.68
C ARG A 151 -9.76 12.80 3.20
N ILE A 152 -9.19 13.60 2.31
CA ILE A 152 -9.29 13.39 0.85
C ILE A 152 -8.62 12.07 0.43
N PRO A 153 -7.32 11.83 0.69
CA PRO A 153 -6.67 10.58 0.27
C PRO A 153 -7.29 9.35 0.93
N ALA A 154 -7.75 9.48 2.17
CA ALA A 154 -8.38 8.38 2.88
C ALA A 154 -9.79 8.07 2.35
N ALA A 155 -10.58 9.09 1.97
CA ALA A 155 -11.86 8.89 1.28
C ALA A 155 -11.66 8.20 -0.08
N ILE A 156 -10.65 8.64 -0.85
CA ILE A 156 -10.29 7.99 -2.11
C ILE A 156 -9.93 6.52 -1.86
N ALA A 157 -9.09 6.22 -0.87
CA ALA A 157 -8.72 4.85 -0.52
C ALA A 157 -9.94 4.00 -0.18
N LEU A 158 -10.79 4.47 0.75
CA LEU A 158 -11.95 3.74 1.22
C LEU A 158 -13.06 3.56 0.19
N ILE A 159 -13.17 4.44 -0.81
CA ILE A 159 -14.19 4.32 -1.86
C ILE A 159 -13.66 3.45 -3.01
N CYS A 160 -12.45 3.74 -3.49
CA CYS A 160 -11.90 3.14 -4.71
C CYS A 160 -11.44 1.70 -4.52
N LEU A 161 -10.87 1.36 -3.35
CA LEU A 161 -10.39 0.00 -3.10
C LEU A 161 -11.53 -1.03 -3.06
N PRO A 162 -12.66 -0.82 -2.34
CA PRO A 162 -13.76 -1.79 -2.33
C PRO A 162 -14.74 -1.61 -3.49
N ALA A 163 -14.65 -0.53 -4.28
CA ALA A 163 -15.59 -0.29 -5.38
C ALA A 163 -15.78 -1.49 -6.32
N PRO A 164 -14.74 -2.21 -6.79
CA PRO A 164 -14.95 -3.35 -7.67
C PRO A 164 -15.68 -4.51 -6.99
N LEU A 165 -15.56 -4.66 -5.67
CA LEU A 165 -16.33 -5.62 -4.89
C LEU A 165 -17.81 -5.23 -4.85
N LEU A 166 -18.10 -3.96 -4.56
CA LEU A 166 -19.47 -3.43 -4.49
C LEU A 166 -20.21 -3.52 -5.85
N LEU A 167 -19.45 -3.48 -6.94
CA LEU A 167 -19.96 -3.64 -8.30
C LEU A 167 -20.08 -5.11 -8.75
N GLY A 168 -19.80 -6.09 -7.87
CA GLY A 168 -19.97 -7.51 -8.16
C GLY A 168 -18.82 -8.16 -8.94
N TYR A 169 -17.68 -7.47 -9.12
CA TYR A 169 -16.54 -7.99 -9.89
C TYR A 169 -15.62 -8.94 -9.10
N GLY A 170 -15.96 -9.26 -7.85
CA GLY A 170 -15.13 -10.08 -6.96
C GLY A 170 -14.00 -9.28 -6.31
N ASN A 171 -12.89 -9.96 -5.98
CA ASN A 171 -11.81 -9.30 -5.24
C ASN A 171 -11.04 -8.32 -6.16
N PRO A 172 -10.97 -7.03 -5.82
CA PRO A 172 -10.40 -5.98 -6.67
C PRO A 172 -8.90 -6.18 -6.92
N LEU A 173 -8.17 -6.74 -5.96
CA LEU A 173 -6.71 -6.88 -6.02
C LEU A 173 -6.26 -8.02 -6.94
N LEU A 174 -7.16 -8.91 -7.34
CA LEU A 174 -6.86 -9.90 -8.38
C LEU A 174 -6.60 -9.26 -9.75
N ALA A 175 -7.10 -8.03 -9.97
CA ALA A 175 -6.79 -7.25 -11.18
C ALA A 175 -5.30 -6.88 -11.30
N LEU A 176 -4.49 -7.08 -10.25
CA LEU A 176 -3.04 -6.93 -10.29
C LEU A 176 -2.32 -8.09 -10.99
N GLN A 177 -2.95 -9.27 -11.04
CA GLN A 177 -2.39 -10.45 -11.71
C GLN A 177 -2.62 -10.39 -13.22
N GLN A 178 -3.74 -9.79 -13.65
CA GLN A 178 -4.12 -9.61 -15.04
C GLN A 178 -4.64 -8.19 -15.25
N PRO A 179 -3.87 -7.30 -15.91
CA PRO A 179 -4.25 -5.91 -16.07
C PRO A 179 -5.54 -5.77 -16.90
N ASP A 180 -6.60 -5.36 -16.22
CA ASP A 180 -7.91 -5.12 -16.80
C ASP A 180 -8.45 -3.73 -16.40
N MET A 181 -9.59 -3.32 -16.97
CA MET A 181 -10.29 -2.05 -16.68
C MET A 181 -10.53 -1.82 -15.18
N ARG A 182 -10.61 -2.88 -14.38
CA ARG A 182 -10.73 -2.83 -12.91
C ARG A 182 -9.58 -2.07 -12.24
N LEU A 183 -8.39 -2.05 -12.86
CA LEU A 183 -7.23 -1.28 -12.37
C LEU A 183 -7.51 0.22 -12.28
N LEU A 184 -8.35 0.77 -13.17
CA LEU A 184 -8.70 2.20 -13.13
C LEU A 184 -9.40 2.58 -11.83
N GLY A 185 -10.20 1.67 -11.27
CA GLY A 185 -10.81 1.84 -9.96
C GLY A 185 -9.84 1.58 -8.82
N LEU A 186 -8.96 0.58 -8.94
CA LEU A 186 -8.04 0.17 -7.88
C LEU A 186 -6.91 1.19 -7.64
N LEU A 187 -6.27 1.68 -8.71
CA LEU A 187 -5.10 2.56 -8.66
C LEU A 187 -5.30 3.82 -7.81
N PRO A 188 -6.36 4.63 -7.98
CA PRO A 188 -6.56 5.80 -7.13
C PRO A 188 -6.70 5.41 -5.66
N GLY A 189 -7.30 4.25 -5.37
CA GLY A 189 -7.42 3.72 -4.02
C GLY A 189 -6.06 3.39 -3.37
N LEU A 190 -5.18 2.72 -4.10
CA LEU A 190 -3.81 2.42 -3.64
C LEU A 190 -2.97 3.69 -3.47
N ILE A 191 -3.12 4.66 -4.39
CA ILE A 191 -2.45 5.97 -4.30
C ILE A 191 -2.95 6.73 -3.07
N GLY A 192 -4.27 6.71 -2.80
CA GLY A 192 -4.87 7.32 -1.62
C GLY A 192 -4.35 6.69 -0.33
N ALA A 193 -4.27 5.36 -0.26
CA ALA A 193 -3.73 4.65 0.90
C ALA A 193 -2.25 4.97 1.13
N ALA A 194 -1.43 5.03 0.08
CA ALA A 194 -0.03 5.44 0.17
C ALA A 194 0.14 6.89 0.64
N ALA A 195 -0.66 7.81 0.08
CA ALA A 195 -0.66 9.21 0.47
C ALA A 195 -1.04 9.36 1.95
N MET A 196 -2.04 8.60 2.42
CA MET A 196 -2.43 8.56 3.82
C MET A 196 -1.29 8.12 4.73
N VAL A 197 -0.55 7.06 4.36
CA VAL A 197 0.64 6.60 5.11
C VAL A 197 1.71 7.69 5.19
N GLY A 198 2.02 8.36 4.07
CA GLY A 198 3.04 9.41 4.06
C GLY A 198 2.64 10.66 4.85
N LEU A 199 1.37 11.08 4.75
CA LEU A 199 0.86 12.22 5.52
C LEU A 199 0.80 11.92 7.02
N LEU A 200 0.39 10.70 7.41
CA LEU A 200 0.43 10.27 8.80
C LEU A 200 1.88 10.22 9.34
N ALA A 201 2.84 9.81 8.52
CA ALA A 201 4.25 9.83 8.92
C ALA A 201 4.78 11.26 9.13
N GLU A 202 4.29 12.22 8.34
CA GLU A 202 4.62 13.64 8.50
C GLU A 202 4.01 14.21 9.80
N GLN A 203 2.73 13.91 10.06
CA GLN A 203 2.06 14.30 11.30
C GLN A 203 2.69 13.64 12.54
N ALA A 204 3.11 12.37 12.43
CA ALA A 204 3.79 11.64 13.49
C ALA A 204 5.04 12.39 13.97
N HIS A 205 5.84 12.89 13.02
CA HIS A 205 7.05 13.63 13.31
C HIS A 205 6.79 15.06 13.82
N ASN A 206 5.80 15.77 13.25
CA ASN A 206 5.56 17.16 13.60
C ASN A 206 4.94 17.35 14.99
N SER A 207 4.37 16.30 15.60
CA SER A 207 3.87 16.37 16.99
C SER A 207 4.86 15.82 18.01
N ASP A 208 6.10 15.54 17.62
CA ASP A 208 7.16 15.21 18.57
C ASP A 208 7.69 16.51 19.20
N PRO A 209 7.52 16.72 20.53
CA PRO A 209 7.93 17.93 21.21
C PRO A 209 9.46 18.11 21.31
N SER A 210 10.25 17.10 20.90
CA SER A 210 11.71 17.19 20.83
C SER A 210 12.24 17.91 19.59
N VAL A 211 11.38 18.16 18.59
CA VAL A 211 11.70 19.02 17.46
C VAL A 211 11.54 20.47 17.92
N GLU A 212 12.65 21.09 18.35
CA GLU A 212 12.71 22.51 18.67
C GLU A 212 12.01 23.33 17.57
N PRO A 213 11.02 24.18 17.92
CA PRO A 213 10.49 25.12 16.94
C PRO A 213 11.66 25.95 16.40
N PRO A 214 11.68 26.26 15.09
CA PRO A 214 12.73 27.11 14.55
C PRO A 214 12.76 28.37 15.39
N GLU A 215 13.91 28.65 16.02
CA GLU A 215 14.16 29.89 16.74
C GLU A 215 13.56 31.02 15.91
N GLU A 216 12.53 31.66 16.47
CA GLU A 216 12.11 33.00 16.09
C GLU A 216 13.38 33.84 16.17
N ARG A 217 14.06 33.99 15.03
CA ARG A 217 15.12 34.98 14.90
C ARG A 217 14.41 36.32 15.00
N ASP A 218 14.51 36.85 16.21
CA ASP A 218 14.10 38.17 16.65
C ASP A 218 14.32 39.25 15.55
N ALA A 219 13.30 40.11 15.46
CA ALA A 219 13.38 41.57 15.25
C ALA A 219 14.18 42.13 14.06
#